data_AF-M0M664-F1
#
_entry.id   AF-M0M664-F1
#
_cell.length_a   1.000
_cell.length_b   1.000
_cell.length_c   1.000
_cell.angle_alpha   90.00
_cell.angle_beta   90.00
_cell.angle_gamma   90.00
#
_symmetry.space_group_name_H-M   'P 1'
#
loop_
_entity.id
_entity.type
_entity.pdbx_description
1 polymer ?
#
loop_
_entity_poly.entity_id
_entity_poly.type
_entity_poly.pdbx_seq_one_letter_code
_entity_poly.pdbx_strand_id
1 'polypeptide(L)'
;MERNQSTIDSIRRRLRVAFDVVLDVGERVLRERPTMEHVLLLSFLFVGLYMYRGAGEFAPAAQTFPRLMAGGTILLSVLLLARNYLRIAGPLVGAVLGVYLLYGGMTTYTGEGEFTAQLIGGFVLLAVALVFRERFGAAVESFVAESVQVMGDDGTPVDESTAEGDGPDAAGTDPTDPATDELESEPTPTAEEPKRGERVEHLEADESAETAASDVDTDVDQPDATDDETDSEAMYTYDIDDPRGPVVTALLCVGYMGLTFTIGMLYATPIFVAAWALWARMDAARGGALVVLSFAVAYAFYDLIQDDIAVGWLTGWELPPPDELLELLGLSAHAADALGIAVRAAVIVL
;
A
#
# COMPACT_ATOMS: atom_id res chain seq x y z
N MET A 1 -7.20 44.11 22.37
CA MET A 1 -7.74 42.93 21.66
C MET A 1 -7.47 42.94 20.14
N GLU A 2 -7.01 44.05 19.53
CA GLU A 2 -6.80 44.13 18.07
C GLU A 2 -5.59 43.34 17.52
N ARG A 3 -4.65 42.92 18.37
CA ARG A 3 -3.40 42.28 17.90
C ARG A 3 -3.53 40.80 17.50
N ASN A 4 -4.64 40.13 17.86
CA ASN A 4 -4.85 38.71 17.53
C ASN A 4 -5.52 38.47 16.16
N GLN A 5 -6.21 39.47 15.59
CA GLN A 5 -6.89 39.29 14.30
C GLN A 5 -5.90 39.26 13.12
N SER A 6 -4.81 40.03 13.15
CA SER A 6 -3.86 40.05 12.03
C SER A 6 -3.06 38.74 11.90
N THR A 7 -2.80 38.04 13.01
CA THR A 7 -2.09 36.75 13.00
C THR A 7 -2.93 35.67 12.31
N ILE A 8 -4.23 35.60 12.64
CA ILE A 8 -5.15 34.62 12.06
C ILE A 8 -5.30 34.86 10.55
N ASP A 9 -5.42 36.11 10.11
CA ASP A 9 -5.54 36.45 8.69
C ASP A 9 -4.25 36.14 7.90
N SER A 10 -3.09 36.31 8.51
CA SER A 10 -1.80 35.94 7.90
C SER A 10 -1.67 34.43 7.68
N ILE A 11 -2.14 33.63 8.64
CA ILE A 11 -2.16 32.17 8.57
C ILE A 11 -3.16 31.71 7.52
N ARG A 12 -4.36 32.31 7.49
CA ARG A 12 -5.40 31.98 6.50
C ARG A 12 -4.96 32.29 5.08
N ARG A 13 -4.24 33.39 4.87
CA ARG A 13 -3.70 33.76 3.55
C ARG A 13 -2.62 32.78 3.10
N ARG A 14 -1.72 32.36 3.99
CA ARG A 14 -0.69 31.34 3.69
C ARG A 14 -1.30 29.97 3.41
N LEU A 15 -2.32 29.58 4.18
CA LEU A 15 -3.07 28.34 3.96
C LEU A 15 -3.78 28.34 2.60
N ARG A 16 -4.38 29.46 2.20
CA ARG A 16 -5.04 29.56 0.89
C ARG A 16 -4.05 29.39 -0.26
N VAL A 17 -2.91 30.08 -0.19
CA VAL A 17 -1.85 29.95 -1.21
C VAL A 17 -1.30 28.52 -1.27
N ALA A 18 -1.10 27.87 -0.11
CA ALA A 18 -0.68 26.48 -0.08
C ALA A 18 -1.73 25.54 -0.68
N PHE A 19 -3.02 25.80 -0.40
CA PHE A 19 -4.13 25.00 -0.92
C PHE A 19 -4.30 25.15 -2.43
N ASP A 20 -4.20 26.38 -2.94
CA ASP A 20 -4.28 26.66 -4.38
C ASP A 20 -3.13 25.96 -5.13
N VAL A 21 -1.92 25.96 -4.58
CA VAL A 21 -0.78 25.21 -5.14
C VAL A 21 -1.06 23.71 -5.14
N VAL A 22 -1.59 23.15 -4.03
CA VAL A 22 -1.92 21.72 -3.95
C VAL A 22 -3.01 21.33 -4.96
N LEU A 23 -4.00 22.19 -5.19
CA LEU A 23 -5.06 21.94 -6.17
C LEU A 23 -4.54 22.01 -7.61
N ASP A 24 -3.73 23.00 -7.95
CA ASP A 24 -3.14 23.16 -9.30
C ASP A 24 -2.19 22.00 -9.64
N VAL A 25 -1.47 21.53 -8.63
CA VAL A 25 -0.62 20.33 -8.63
C VAL A 25 -1.46 19.05 -8.77
N GLY A 26 -2.60 18.97 -8.09
CA GLY A 26 -3.56 17.89 -8.22
C GLY A 26 -4.19 17.83 -9.62
N GLU A 27 -4.54 18.97 -10.20
CA GLU A 27 -5.16 19.07 -11.53
C GLU A 27 -4.19 18.66 -12.64
N ARG A 28 -2.88 18.96 -12.50
CA ARG A 28 -1.84 18.44 -13.41
C ARG A 28 -1.69 16.93 -13.35
N VAL A 29 -1.89 16.32 -12.19
CA VAL A 29 -1.70 14.88 -12.00
C VAL A 29 -2.95 14.08 -12.34
N LEU A 30 -4.13 14.65 -12.11
CA LEU A 30 -5.40 14.08 -12.58
C LEU A 30 -5.55 14.13 -14.11
N ARG A 31 -4.66 14.85 -14.82
CA ARG A 31 -4.55 14.79 -16.28
C ARG A 31 -3.78 13.58 -16.79
N GLU A 32 -2.98 12.92 -15.96
CA GLU A 32 -2.44 11.60 -16.29
C GLU A 32 -3.58 10.58 -16.14
N ARG A 33 -3.61 9.56 -17.01
CA ARG A 33 -4.70 8.59 -17.03
C ARG A 33 -4.84 7.96 -15.64
N PRO A 34 -6.00 8.08 -14.95
CA PRO A 34 -6.16 7.55 -13.60
C PRO A 34 -5.90 6.05 -13.65
N THR A 35 -4.81 5.62 -13.03
CA THR A 35 -4.49 4.20 -12.93
C THR A 35 -5.43 3.55 -11.91
N MET A 36 -5.73 2.25 -12.08
CA MET A 36 -6.55 1.48 -11.14
C MET A 36 -6.03 1.57 -9.69
N GLU A 37 -4.73 1.75 -9.51
CA GLU A 37 -4.09 1.96 -8.20
C GLU A 37 -4.58 3.25 -7.52
N HIS A 38 -4.70 4.37 -8.25
CA HIS A 38 -5.20 5.62 -7.66
C HIS A 38 -6.66 5.49 -7.22
N VAL A 39 -7.48 4.79 -8.00
CA VAL A 39 -8.88 4.53 -7.67
C VAL A 39 -8.99 3.70 -6.40
N LEU A 40 -8.16 2.65 -6.27
CA LEU A 40 -8.12 1.77 -5.12
C LEU A 40 -7.62 2.49 -3.85
N LEU A 41 -6.56 3.29 -3.97
CA LEU A 41 -6.05 4.10 -2.86
C LEU A 41 -7.02 5.20 -2.41
N LEU A 42 -7.70 5.87 -3.36
CA LEU A 42 -8.77 6.82 -3.04
C LEU A 42 -9.94 6.13 -2.35
N SER A 43 -10.27 4.91 -2.76
CA SER A 43 -11.31 4.11 -2.12
C SER A 43 -10.93 3.75 -0.68
N PHE A 44 -9.70 3.29 -0.43
CA PHE A 44 -9.21 3.04 0.94
C PHE A 44 -9.16 4.31 1.80
N LEU A 45 -8.78 5.44 1.21
CA LEU A 45 -8.81 6.73 1.90
C LEU A 45 -10.23 7.09 2.33
N PHE A 46 -11.20 6.93 1.43
CA PHE A 46 -12.61 7.21 1.70
C PHE A 46 -13.19 6.27 2.78
N VAL A 47 -12.95 4.96 2.65
CA VAL A 47 -13.38 3.96 3.64
C VAL A 47 -12.73 4.24 5.00
N GLY A 48 -11.44 4.56 5.03
CA GLY A 48 -10.72 4.93 6.25
C GLY A 48 -11.33 6.17 6.92
N LEU A 49 -11.64 7.22 6.15
CA LEU A 49 -12.33 8.42 6.64
C LEU A 49 -13.72 8.10 7.22
N TYR A 50 -14.50 7.27 6.52
CA TYR A 50 -15.80 6.81 6.98
C TYR A 50 -15.69 6.04 8.30
N MET A 51 -14.78 5.07 8.39
CA MET A 51 -14.52 4.29 9.61
C MET A 51 -14.03 5.17 10.76
N TYR A 52 -13.16 6.13 10.49
CA TYR A 52 -12.66 7.05 11.51
C TYR A 52 -13.77 7.91 12.10
N ARG A 53 -14.72 8.35 11.26
CA ARG A 53 -15.91 9.08 11.69
C ARG A 53 -16.87 8.19 12.47
N GLY A 54 -17.17 6.99 11.96
CA GLY A 54 -18.04 6.00 12.62
C GLY A 54 -17.49 5.52 13.95
N ALA A 55 -16.16 5.54 14.14
CA ALA A 55 -15.54 5.20 15.41
C ALA A 55 -15.94 6.14 16.57
N GLY A 56 -16.56 7.28 16.30
CA GLY A 56 -17.16 8.15 17.33
C GLY A 56 -18.44 7.60 17.96
N GLU A 57 -19.08 6.61 17.35
CA GLU A 57 -20.34 6.02 17.82
C GLU A 57 -20.13 4.97 18.93
N PHE A 58 -18.92 4.42 19.07
CA PHE A 58 -18.59 3.48 20.15
C PHE A 58 -18.44 4.17 21.50
N ALA A 59 -18.55 3.40 22.60
CA ALA A 59 -18.22 3.89 23.94
C ALA A 59 -16.75 4.32 24.05
N PRO A 60 -16.39 5.35 24.84
CA PRO A 60 -15.04 5.96 24.84
C PRO A 60 -13.87 4.97 25.00
N ALA A 61 -14.03 3.91 25.79
CA ALA A 61 -13.01 2.88 25.98
C ALA A 61 -12.75 2.04 24.71
N ALA A 62 -13.77 1.83 23.87
CA ALA A 62 -13.68 1.03 22.64
C ALA A 62 -13.35 1.86 21.39
N GLN A 63 -13.41 3.20 21.46
CA GLN A 63 -13.14 4.07 20.30
C GLN A 63 -11.68 4.03 19.83
N THR A 64 -10.74 3.74 20.73
CA THR A 64 -9.30 3.91 20.48
C THR A 64 -8.78 2.98 19.38
N PHE A 65 -9.18 1.71 19.42
CA PHE A 65 -8.70 0.71 18.46
C PHE A 65 -9.20 0.95 17.03
N PRO A 66 -10.52 1.12 16.78
CA PRO A 66 -11.02 1.45 15.44
C PRO A 66 -10.47 2.78 14.90
N ARG A 67 -10.30 3.80 15.76
CA ARG A 67 -9.69 5.08 15.34
C ARG A 67 -8.24 4.92 14.93
N LEU A 68 -7.45 4.12 15.65
CA LEU A 68 -6.06 3.87 15.29
C LEU A 68 -5.95 3.10 13.97
N MET A 69 -6.78 2.07 13.78
CA MET A 69 -6.81 1.30 12.53
C MET A 69 -7.22 2.19 11.34
N ALA A 70 -8.34 2.91 11.47
CA ALA A 70 -8.81 3.82 10.43
C ALA A 70 -7.82 4.95 10.15
N GLY A 71 -7.20 5.52 11.20
CA GLY A 71 -6.13 6.50 11.09
C GLY A 71 -4.90 5.96 10.36
N GLY A 72 -4.52 4.71 10.64
CA GLY A 72 -3.46 4.00 9.94
C GLY A 72 -3.77 3.82 8.46
N THR A 73 -4.99 3.38 8.12
CA THR A 73 -5.45 3.24 6.72
C THR A 73 -5.45 4.58 5.99
N ILE A 74 -5.94 5.66 6.62
CA ILE A 74 -5.90 7.02 6.05
C ILE A 74 -4.46 7.43 5.79
N LEU A 75 -3.59 7.33 6.82
CA LEU A 75 -2.20 7.76 6.72
C LEU A 75 -1.45 6.97 5.65
N LEU A 76 -1.62 5.64 5.60
CA LEU A 76 -0.99 4.79 4.59
C LEU A 76 -1.51 5.11 3.19
N SER A 77 -2.82 5.28 3.02
CA SER A 77 -3.41 5.63 1.72
C SER A 77 -2.90 6.98 1.25
N VAL A 78 -2.82 7.98 2.13
CA VAL A 78 -2.23 9.29 1.82
C VAL A 78 -0.74 9.17 1.49
N LEU A 79 0.03 8.40 2.26
CA LEU A 79 1.46 8.19 2.01
C LEU A 79 1.71 7.46 0.69
N LEU A 80 0.85 6.53 0.29
CA LEU A 80 0.95 5.81 -0.98
C LEU A 80 0.49 6.67 -2.16
N LEU A 81 -0.60 7.42 -2.03
CA LEU A 81 -1.00 8.44 -3.02
C LEU A 81 0.14 9.46 -3.19
N ALA A 82 0.70 9.88 -2.04
CA ALA A 82 1.82 10.77 -1.99
C ALA A 82 3.13 10.07 -2.37
N ARG A 83 3.26 8.74 -2.47
CA ARG A 83 4.54 8.06 -2.80
C ARG A 83 4.96 8.40 -4.21
N ASN A 84 4.00 8.37 -5.13
CA ASN A 84 4.22 8.79 -6.51
C ASN A 84 4.61 10.29 -6.55
N TYR A 85 4.03 11.08 -5.65
CA TYR A 85 4.34 12.50 -5.47
C TYR A 85 5.66 12.78 -4.74
N LEU A 86 6.06 11.98 -3.76
CA LEU A 86 7.21 12.12 -2.88
C LEU A 86 8.49 11.77 -3.63
N ARG A 87 8.41 10.93 -4.67
CA ARG A 87 9.50 10.77 -5.62
C ARG A 87 9.88 12.08 -6.30
N ILE A 88 8.91 12.92 -6.64
CA ILE A 88 9.13 14.18 -7.38
C ILE A 88 9.25 15.37 -6.42
N ALA A 89 8.29 15.52 -5.50
CA ALA A 89 8.16 16.64 -4.58
C ALA A 89 8.80 16.39 -3.21
N GLY A 90 9.09 15.14 -2.83
CA GLY A 90 9.62 14.82 -1.49
C GLY A 90 10.96 15.48 -1.17
N PRO A 91 11.94 15.54 -2.08
CA PRO A 91 13.16 16.32 -1.87
C PRO A 91 12.89 17.81 -1.68
N LEU A 92 11.87 18.34 -2.36
CA LEU A 92 11.52 19.75 -2.37
C LEU A 92 10.73 20.14 -1.10
N VAL A 93 9.74 19.33 -0.71
CA VAL A 93 8.99 19.46 0.54
C VAL A 93 9.91 19.24 1.75
N GLY A 94 10.79 18.24 1.72
CA GLY A 94 11.78 18.01 2.77
C GLY A 94 12.75 19.18 2.93
N ALA A 95 13.22 19.76 1.83
CA ALA A 95 14.06 20.96 1.86
C ALA A 95 13.30 22.18 2.40
N VAL A 96 12.06 22.41 1.96
CA VAL A 96 11.23 23.53 2.44
C VAL A 96 10.88 23.38 3.91
N LEU A 97 10.50 22.19 4.37
CA LEU A 97 10.17 21.90 5.76
C LEU A 97 11.42 22.02 6.65
N GLY A 98 12.57 21.52 6.18
CA GLY A 98 13.86 21.67 6.86
C GLY A 98 14.27 23.14 7.00
N VAL A 99 14.14 23.94 5.93
CA VAL A 99 14.38 25.40 5.97
C VAL A 99 13.40 26.10 6.91
N TYR A 100 12.11 25.70 6.90
CA TYR A 100 11.10 26.26 7.79
C TYR A 100 11.37 25.95 9.27
N LEU A 101 11.79 24.73 9.61
CA LEU A 101 12.16 24.34 10.98
C LEU A 101 13.46 25.03 11.43
N LEU A 102 14.45 25.17 10.53
CA LEU A 102 15.67 25.96 10.77
C LEU A 102 15.35 27.44 11.03
N TYR A 103 14.46 28.03 10.23
CA TYR A 103 14.01 29.40 10.40
C TYR A 103 13.18 29.57 11.69
N GLY A 104 12.27 28.65 11.97
CA GLY A 104 11.48 28.59 13.20
C GLY A 104 12.39 28.55 14.44
N GLY A 105 13.34 27.61 14.48
CA GLY A 105 14.33 27.51 15.55
C GLY A 105 15.26 28.71 15.67
N MET A 106 15.57 29.40 14.55
CA MET A 106 16.33 30.66 14.58
C MET A 106 15.51 31.87 15.05
N THR A 107 14.18 31.86 14.91
CA THR A 107 13.33 33.00 15.30
C THR A 107 12.80 32.89 16.73
N THR A 108 12.65 31.68 17.26
CA THR A 108 12.40 31.43 18.71
C THR A 108 13.64 31.70 19.58
N TYR A 109 14.79 31.97 18.96
CA TYR A 109 16.08 32.32 19.55
C TYR A 109 16.05 33.48 20.58
N THR A 110 15.02 34.32 20.59
CA THR A 110 14.99 35.51 21.46
C THR A 110 14.28 35.31 22.81
N GLY A 111 13.81 34.10 23.15
CA GLY A 111 12.90 33.89 24.29
C GLY A 111 13.37 32.94 25.40
N GLU A 112 13.42 31.63 25.13
CA GLU A 112 13.44 30.60 26.18
C GLU A 112 14.31 29.39 25.78
N GLY A 113 15.09 28.85 26.70
CA GLY A 113 16.20 27.91 26.48
C GLY A 113 15.87 26.49 26.00
N GLU A 114 14.72 26.25 25.37
CA GLU A 114 14.30 24.94 24.81
C GLU A 114 14.86 24.69 23.38
N PHE A 115 16.02 25.27 23.13
CA PHE A 115 16.61 25.54 21.82
C PHE A 115 17.17 24.29 21.11
N THR A 116 17.80 23.41 21.88
CA THR A 116 18.69 22.39 21.30
C THR A 116 17.91 21.31 20.56
N ALA A 117 16.72 20.94 21.06
CA ALA A 117 15.94 19.84 20.49
C ALA A 117 15.33 20.19 19.12
N GLN A 118 14.81 21.41 18.96
CA GLN A 118 14.20 21.84 17.69
C GLN A 118 15.25 22.11 16.60
N LEU A 119 16.40 22.68 16.96
CA LEU A 119 17.46 22.95 15.99
C LEU A 119 18.17 21.65 15.56
N ILE A 120 18.46 20.76 16.51
CA ILE A 120 18.95 19.40 16.20
C ILE A 120 17.91 18.65 15.36
N GLY A 121 16.63 18.70 15.74
CA GLY A 121 15.55 18.06 14.99
C GLY A 121 15.45 18.57 13.55
N GLY A 122 15.51 19.89 13.33
CA GLY A 122 15.51 20.50 12.01
C GLY A 122 16.73 20.13 11.17
N PHE A 123 17.93 20.11 11.77
CA PHE A 123 19.16 19.75 11.07
C PHE A 123 19.21 18.25 10.73
N VAL A 124 18.78 17.39 11.64
CA VAL A 124 18.65 15.94 11.41
C VAL A 124 17.63 15.67 10.30
N LEU A 125 16.48 16.33 10.31
CA LEU A 125 15.45 16.14 9.30
C LEU A 125 15.90 16.64 7.91
N LEU A 126 16.64 17.76 7.85
CA LEU A 126 17.27 18.25 6.62
C LEU A 126 18.34 17.28 6.10
N ALA A 127 19.21 16.77 6.98
CA ALA A 127 20.26 15.83 6.61
C ALA A 127 19.67 14.48 6.14
N VAL A 128 18.64 13.98 6.82
CA VAL A 128 17.90 12.77 6.40
C VAL A 128 17.25 12.98 5.04
N ALA A 129 16.62 14.14 4.79
CA ALA A 129 16.02 14.45 3.49
C ALA A 129 17.06 14.49 2.36
N LEU A 130 18.26 15.05 2.62
CA LEU A 130 19.35 15.11 1.64
C LEU A 130 19.97 13.73 1.38
N VAL A 131 20.22 12.93 2.43
CA VAL A 131 20.77 11.57 2.30
C VAL A 131 19.77 10.64 1.62
N PHE A 132 18.48 10.75 1.95
CA PHE A 132 17.44 9.98 1.30
C PHE A 132 17.35 10.30 -0.19
N ARG A 133 17.50 11.57 -0.58
CA ARG A 133 17.57 11.97 -2.00
C ARG A 133 18.74 11.30 -2.74
N GLU A 134 19.93 11.28 -2.15
CA GLU A 134 21.12 10.70 -2.79
C GLU A 134 21.05 9.16 -2.88
N ARG A 135 20.64 8.50 -1.80
CA ARG A 135 20.56 7.03 -1.75
C ARG A 135 19.41 6.46 -2.57
N PHE A 136 18.27 7.16 -2.58
CA PHE A 136 17.09 6.72 -3.33
C PHE A 136 17.24 6.98 -4.82
N GLY A 137 17.91 8.08 -5.22
CA GLY A 137 18.27 8.33 -6.63
C GLY A 137 19.14 7.22 -7.21
N ALA A 138 20.20 6.83 -6.49
CA ALA A 138 21.09 5.75 -6.91
C ALA A 138 20.39 4.39 -7.01
N ALA A 139 19.48 4.08 -6.08
CA ALA A 139 18.71 2.83 -6.12
C ALA A 139 17.71 2.80 -7.29
N VAL A 140 17.10 3.92 -7.65
CA VAL A 140 16.17 3.98 -8.79
C VAL A 140 16.91 3.86 -10.13
N GLU A 141 18.09 4.47 -10.25
CA GLU A 141 18.93 4.31 -11.44
C GLU A 141 19.36 2.86 -11.66
N SER A 142 19.64 2.08 -10.60
CA SER A 142 19.97 0.66 -10.75
C SER A 142 18.77 -0.17 -11.22
N PHE A 143 17.56 0.07 -10.69
CA PHE A 143 16.35 -0.66 -11.12
C PHE A 143 15.90 -0.32 -12.56
N VAL A 144 16.12 0.92 -13.01
CA VAL A 144 15.79 1.32 -14.39
C VAL A 144 16.85 0.84 -15.38
N ALA A 145 18.13 0.78 -14.99
CA ALA A 145 19.19 0.26 -15.85
C ALA A 145 19.05 -1.25 -16.14
N GLU A 146 18.46 -2.01 -15.21
CA GLU A 146 18.36 -3.48 -15.33
C GLU A 146 17.12 -3.93 -16.12
N SER A 147 16.02 -3.16 -16.12
CA SER A 147 14.78 -3.52 -16.83
C SER A 147 14.80 -3.28 -18.35
N VAL A 148 15.80 -2.56 -18.88
CA VAL A 148 15.94 -2.32 -20.33
C VAL A 148 16.66 -3.47 -21.04
N GLN A 149 17.33 -4.37 -20.32
CA GLN A 149 18.09 -5.47 -20.94
C GLN A 149 17.27 -6.75 -21.23
N VAL A 150 15.98 -6.82 -20.87
CA VAL A 150 15.18 -8.06 -21.02
C VAL A 150 14.18 -8.01 -22.19
N MET A 151 14.05 -6.89 -22.90
CA MET A 151 13.04 -6.73 -23.96
C MET A 151 13.65 -6.27 -25.29
N GLY A 152 14.72 -6.94 -25.72
CA GLY A 152 15.33 -6.69 -27.04
C GLY A 152 16.46 -7.63 -27.46
N ASP A 153 16.61 -8.79 -26.81
CA ASP A 153 17.33 -9.92 -27.43
C ASP A 153 16.29 -10.79 -28.13
N ASP A 154 15.70 -10.21 -29.18
CA ASP A 154 14.92 -10.95 -30.15
C ASP A 154 15.94 -11.89 -30.78
N GLY A 155 15.96 -13.14 -30.32
CA GLY A 155 16.92 -14.15 -30.73
C GLY A 155 16.83 -14.49 -32.21
N THR A 156 17.17 -13.54 -33.09
CA THR A 156 17.68 -13.82 -34.41
C THR A 156 19.00 -14.53 -34.18
N PRO A 157 19.09 -15.85 -34.44
CA PRO A 157 20.37 -16.50 -34.47
C PRO A 157 21.21 -15.76 -35.50
N VAL A 158 22.24 -15.05 -35.05
CA VAL A 158 23.29 -14.58 -35.92
C VAL A 158 23.95 -15.86 -36.42
N ASP A 159 23.61 -16.25 -37.64
CA ASP A 159 24.24 -17.34 -38.36
C ASP A 159 25.73 -16.98 -38.52
N GLU A 160 26.54 -17.42 -37.56
CA GLU A 160 28.00 -17.30 -37.52
C GLU A 160 28.63 -18.34 -38.48
N SER A 161 28.14 -18.34 -39.72
CA SER A 161 28.41 -19.35 -40.73
C SER A 161 28.72 -18.71 -42.09
N THR A 162 29.54 -17.64 -42.14
CA THR A 162 30.18 -17.24 -43.41
C THR A 162 31.47 -16.46 -43.17
N ALA A 163 32.53 -17.14 -42.77
CA ALA A 163 33.88 -16.59 -42.86
C ALA A 163 34.93 -17.69 -43.10
N GLU A 164 34.75 -18.46 -44.17
CA GLU A 164 35.87 -19.19 -44.77
C GLU A 164 35.67 -19.22 -46.29
N GLY A 165 36.38 -18.32 -46.97
CA GLY A 165 36.23 -18.08 -48.40
C GLY A 165 37.37 -17.20 -48.91
N ASP A 166 38.57 -17.75 -48.80
CA ASP A 166 39.82 -17.25 -49.38
C ASP A 166 39.69 -17.15 -50.91
N GLY A 167 40.08 -16.00 -51.48
CA GLY A 167 40.05 -15.78 -52.92
C GLY A 167 40.51 -14.37 -53.30
N PRO A 168 41.75 -14.20 -53.80
CA PRO A 168 42.20 -12.94 -54.37
C PRO A 168 41.81 -12.83 -55.84
N ASP A 169 41.64 -11.58 -56.28
CA ASP A 169 41.91 -11.05 -57.63
C ASP A 169 40.75 -10.33 -58.34
N ALA A 170 41.18 -9.23 -58.97
CA ALA A 170 40.56 -8.42 -60.02
C ALA A 170 39.49 -7.40 -59.55
N ALA A 171 39.82 -6.11 -59.39
CA ALA A 171 40.10 -5.12 -60.43
C ALA A 171 38.86 -4.73 -61.28
N GLY A 172 38.49 -3.45 -61.20
CA GLY A 172 37.51 -2.77 -62.07
C GLY A 172 36.54 -1.91 -61.27
N THR A 173 36.77 -0.60 -61.14
CA THR A 173 36.06 0.48 -61.89
C THR A 173 34.54 0.40 -61.71
N ASP A 174 33.84 1.36 -61.11
CA ASP A 174 33.69 2.75 -61.58
C ASP A 174 32.94 3.57 -60.49
N PRO A 175 33.12 4.90 -60.39
CA PRO A 175 32.53 5.75 -59.37
C PRO A 175 31.19 6.36 -59.82
N THR A 176 30.65 7.25 -58.98
CA THR A 176 29.52 8.17 -59.20
C THR A 176 28.10 7.58 -59.18
N ASP A 177 27.45 7.72 -58.02
CA ASP A 177 26.10 8.32 -58.00
C ASP A 177 25.84 9.06 -56.67
N PRO A 178 25.83 10.40 -56.64
CA PRO A 178 25.34 11.20 -55.53
C PRO A 178 23.96 11.76 -55.87
N ALA A 179 22.90 11.19 -55.30
CA ALA A 179 21.59 11.83 -55.30
C ALA A 179 20.86 11.51 -54.00
N THR A 180 21.10 12.40 -53.04
CA THR A 180 20.34 12.64 -51.82
C THR A 180 19.04 13.32 -52.24
N ASP A 181 17.89 12.63 -52.18
CA ASP A 181 16.58 13.29 -52.17
C ASP A 181 15.48 12.29 -51.78
N GLU A 182 15.33 12.05 -50.48
CA GLU A 182 14.05 11.57 -49.93
C GLU A 182 13.62 12.48 -48.78
N LEU A 183 12.91 13.52 -49.21
CA LEU A 183 11.89 14.23 -48.47
C LEU A 183 10.83 13.22 -47.98
N GLU A 184 10.87 12.83 -46.71
CA GLU A 184 9.68 12.28 -46.05
C GLU A 184 9.22 13.19 -44.92
N SER A 185 8.14 13.87 -45.27
CA SER A 185 7.25 14.74 -44.53
C SER A 185 6.84 14.22 -43.14
N GLU A 186 6.94 15.10 -42.15
CA GLU A 186 6.24 14.99 -40.87
C GLU A 186 4.71 14.95 -41.07
N PRO A 187 3.98 13.94 -40.57
CA PRO A 187 2.54 14.03 -40.45
C PRO A 187 2.17 14.83 -39.20
N THR A 188 1.65 16.03 -39.43
CA THR A 188 0.88 16.84 -38.46
C THR A 188 -0.46 16.15 -38.17
N PRO A 189 -0.81 15.76 -36.93
CA PRO A 189 -2.17 15.42 -36.57
C PRO A 189 -2.89 16.67 -36.03
N THR A 190 -3.57 17.31 -36.98
CA THR A 190 -4.85 18.02 -36.90
C THR A 190 -5.55 17.94 -35.54
N ALA A 191 -5.74 19.12 -34.95
CA ALA A 191 -6.66 19.35 -33.85
C ALA A 191 -8.12 19.10 -34.31
N GLU A 192 -8.80 18.16 -33.67
CA GLU A 192 -10.26 18.08 -33.68
C GLU A 192 -10.80 18.49 -32.30
N GLU A 193 -11.44 19.66 -32.25
CA GLU A 193 -12.42 20.00 -31.22
C GLU A 193 -13.65 19.08 -31.37
N PRO A 194 -14.21 18.56 -30.27
CA PRO A 194 -15.63 18.39 -30.16
C PRO A 194 -16.21 19.44 -29.20
N LYS A 195 -16.88 20.42 -29.82
CA LYS A 195 -17.98 21.17 -29.20
C LYS A 195 -19.09 20.21 -28.79
N ARG A 196 -19.91 20.68 -27.83
CA ARG A 196 -21.27 20.21 -27.44
C ARG A 196 -21.24 19.30 -26.21
N GLY A 197 -21.79 19.66 -25.06
CA GLY A 197 -22.96 20.48 -24.77
C GLY A 197 -23.97 19.59 -24.01
N GLU A 198 -24.68 20.16 -23.04
CA GLU A 198 -25.69 19.48 -22.18
C GLU A 198 -25.07 18.48 -21.17
N ARG A 199 -25.48 18.39 -19.90
CA ARG A 199 -26.74 18.74 -19.26
C ARG A 199 -26.47 18.94 -17.76
N VAL A 200 -26.89 20.07 -17.24
CA VAL A 200 -26.97 20.34 -15.79
C VAL A 200 -28.15 19.53 -15.26
N GLU A 201 -27.88 18.46 -14.51
CA GLU A 201 -28.90 17.87 -13.63
C GLU A 201 -28.76 18.47 -12.24
N HIS A 202 -29.78 19.26 -11.96
CA HIS A 202 -30.09 19.96 -10.73
C HIS A 202 -30.77 18.93 -9.81
N LEU A 203 -30.06 18.43 -8.80
CA LEU A 203 -30.63 17.63 -7.72
C LEU A 203 -30.67 18.51 -6.48
N GLU A 204 -31.76 19.27 -6.38
CA GLU A 204 -32.26 19.83 -5.12
C GLU A 204 -33.43 18.97 -4.62
N ALA A 205 -33.61 19.00 -3.30
CA ALA A 205 -34.79 18.56 -2.55
C ALA A 205 -34.96 17.03 -2.45
N ASP A 206 -35.41 16.41 -1.37
CA ASP A 206 -35.90 16.81 -0.04
C ASP A 206 -36.38 15.47 0.54
N GLU A 207 -35.93 15.05 1.73
CA GLU A 207 -36.83 14.28 2.59
C GLU A 207 -36.38 14.35 4.05
N SER A 208 -37.16 15.12 4.80
CA SER A 208 -37.24 15.10 6.25
C SER A 208 -38.20 13.98 6.68
N ALA A 209 -37.77 13.09 7.59
CA ALA A 209 -38.63 12.29 8.47
C ALA A 209 -37.70 11.69 9.54
N GLU A 210 -37.60 12.24 10.75
CA GLU A 210 -38.59 12.10 11.82
C GLU A 210 -39.12 10.67 11.92
N THR A 211 -38.49 9.84 12.75
CA THR A 211 -39.17 8.69 13.35
C THR A 211 -39.01 8.79 14.85
N ALA A 212 -40.14 9.09 15.46
CA ALA A 212 -40.34 9.26 16.87
C ALA A 212 -40.06 7.97 17.65
N ALA A 213 -39.72 8.17 18.92
CA ALA A 213 -39.71 7.17 19.95
C ALA A 213 -41.01 6.33 19.92
N SER A 214 -40.85 5.01 19.83
CA SER A 214 -41.90 4.04 20.07
C SER A 214 -41.53 3.29 21.34
N ASP A 215 -41.98 3.83 22.47
CA ASP A 215 -42.17 3.07 23.71
C ASP A 215 -43.22 1.99 23.43
N VAL A 216 -42.76 0.77 23.19
CA VAL A 216 -43.60 -0.42 23.06
C VAL A 216 -43.17 -1.38 24.16
N ASP A 217 -43.80 -1.18 25.32
CA ASP A 217 -43.98 -2.19 26.36
C ASP A 217 -44.68 -3.38 25.71
N THR A 218 -43.90 -4.39 25.34
CA THR A 218 -44.46 -5.70 24.97
C THR A 218 -44.03 -6.69 26.04
N ASP A 219 -44.87 -6.82 27.06
CA ASP A 219 -44.99 -8.03 27.86
C ASP A 219 -45.46 -9.16 26.93
N VAL A 220 -44.52 -9.74 26.19
CA VAL A 220 -44.72 -11.04 25.53
C VAL A 220 -44.17 -12.08 26.48
N ASP A 221 -45.11 -12.76 27.15
CA ASP A 221 -44.90 -14.08 27.75
C ASP A 221 -44.23 -14.98 26.69
N GLN A 222 -42.91 -15.13 26.81
CA GLN A 222 -42.11 -15.93 25.92
C GLN A 222 -42.25 -17.39 26.40
N PRO A 223 -42.81 -18.29 25.59
CA PRO A 223 -42.90 -19.70 25.95
C PRO A 223 -41.48 -20.26 26.04
N ASP A 224 -41.20 -21.01 27.12
CA ASP A 224 -39.99 -21.80 27.37
C ASP A 224 -39.53 -22.50 26.08
N ALA A 225 -38.68 -21.80 25.32
CA ALA A 225 -37.94 -22.35 24.21
C ALA A 225 -36.74 -23.05 24.84
N THR A 226 -36.86 -24.37 24.93
CA THR A 226 -35.81 -25.32 25.22
C THR A 226 -34.43 -24.81 24.81
N ASP A 227 -33.53 -24.75 25.79
CA ASP A 227 -32.10 -24.44 25.75
C ASP A 227 -31.35 -25.24 24.67
N ASP A 228 -31.53 -24.91 23.40
CA ASP A 228 -30.45 -25.01 22.43
C ASP A 228 -29.62 -23.73 22.59
N GLU A 229 -28.85 -23.69 23.69
CA GLU A 229 -27.66 -22.86 23.84
C GLU A 229 -26.79 -23.12 22.61
N THR A 230 -27.05 -22.35 21.57
CA THR A 230 -26.16 -22.26 20.44
C THR A 230 -24.88 -21.71 21.04
N ASP A 231 -23.85 -22.56 21.11
CA ASP A 231 -22.44 -22.28 21.41
C ASP A 231 -21.89 -21.19 20.48
N SER A 232 -22.51 -20.02 20.51
CA SER A 232 -21.95 -18.73 20.13
C SER A 232 -21.11 -18.17 21.30
N GLU A 233 -20.70 -19.07 22.21
CA GLU A 233 -19.54 -19.02 23.09
C GLU A 233 -18.25 -18.99 22.25
N ALA A 234 -17.70 -17.79 22.11
CA ALA A 234 -16.29 -17.46 22.31
C ALA A 234 -15.93 -16.15 21.59
N MET A 235 -16.80 -15.14 21.68
CA MET A 235 -16.31 -13.78 21.56
C MET A 235 -15.40 -13.57 22.77
N TYR A 236 -14.08 -13.63 22.53
CA TYR A 236 -13.06 -13.51 23.56
C TYR A 236 -13.15 -12.10 24.17
N THR A 237 -13.94 -11.96 25.24
CA THR A 237 -14.05 -10.70 25.98
C THR A 237 -12.73 -10.50 26.68
N TYR A 238 -11.89 -9.64 26.11
CA TYR A 238 -10.70 -9.18 26.81
C TYR A 238 -11.16 -8.52 28.10
N ASP A 239 -10.69 -9.05 29.23
CA ASP A 239 -10.79 -8.34 30.49
C ASP A 239 -9.96 -7.06 30.32
N ILE A 240 -10.64 -5.92 30.25
CA ILE A 240 -10.03 -4.61 29.96
C ILE A 240 -8.95 -4.28 31.00
N ASP A 241 -9.02 -4.91 32.16
CA ASP A 241 -8.10 -4.74 33.28
C ASP A 241 -6.84 -5.63 33.20
N ASP A 242 -6.65 -6.49 32.19
CA ASP A 242 -5.38 -7.21 32.01
C ASP A 242 -4.38 -6.40 31.15
N PRO A 243 -3.39 -5.71 31.76
CA PRO A 243 -2.40 -4.93 31.03
C PRO A 243 -1.50 -5.80 30.13
N ARG A 244 -1.51 -7.13 30.29
CA ARG A 244 -0.69 -8.05 29.49
C ARG A 244 -1.25 -8.26 28.09
N GLY A 245 -2.57 -8.18 27.91
CA GLY A 245 -3.22 -8.42 26.62
C GLY A 245 -2.67 -7.53 25.50
N PRO A 246 -2.65 -6.19 25.68
CA PRO A 246 -2.08 -5.27 24.70
C PRO A 246 -0.59 -5.50 24.43
N VAL A 247 0.20 -5.80 25.49
CA VAL A 247 1.65 -6.01 25.37
C VAL A 247 1.95 -7.27 24.56
N VAL A 248 1.27 -8.38 24.82
CA VAL A 248 1.49 -9.62 24.07
C VAL A 248 1.04 -9.47 22.63
N THR A 249 -0.08 -8.80 22.38
CA THR A 249 -0.56 -8.54 21.01
C THR A 249 0.46 -7.68 20.24
N ALA A 250 0.99 -6.63 20.86
CA ALA A 250 2.03 -5.80 20.26
C ALA A 250 3.30 -6.61 19.95
N LEU A 251 3.74 -7.48 20.87
CA LEU A 251 4.90 -8.36 20.66
C LEU A 251 4.66 -9.38 19.55
N LEU A 252 3.46 -9.97 19.48
CA LEU A 252 3.07 -10.88 18.40
C LEU A 252 3.06 -10.17 17.05
N CYS A 253 2.54 -8.94 16.97
CA CYS A 253 2.55 -8.14 15.74
C CYS A 253 3.98 -7.77 15.30
N VAL A 254 4.82 -7.29 16.21
CA VAL A 254 6.23 -6.97 15.91
C VAL A 254 7.00 -8.24 15.51
N GLY A 255 6.75 -9.34 16.22
CA GLY A 255 7.31 -10.65 15.90
C GLY A 255 6.88 -11.14 14.52
N TYR A 256 5.61 -11.00 14.17
CA TYR A 256 5.09 -11.33 12.84
C TYR A 256 5.76 -10.51 11.75
N MET A 257 5.85 -9.18 11.92
CA MET A 257 6.56 -8.32 10.98
C MET A 257 8.01 -8.80 10.80
N GLY A 258 8.75 -9.02 11.89
CA GLY A 258 10.12 -9.55 11.81
C GLY A 258 10.21 -10.92 11.12
N LEU A 259 9.24 -11.81 11.39
CA LEU A 259 9.15 -13.13 10.79
C LEU A 259 8.90 -13.04 9.28
N THR A 260 7.94 -12.22 8.83
CA THR A 260 7.65 -12.00 7.40
C THR A 260 8.87 -11.50 6.65
N PHE A 261 9.67 -10.60 7.23
CA PHE A 261 10.93 -10.15 6.63
C PHE A 261 12.01 -11.25 6.61
N THR A 262 11.97 -12.22 7.51
CA THR A 262 13.02 -13.24 7.67
C THR A 262 12.77 -14.49 6.84
N ILE A 263 11.53 -14.95 6.72
CA ILE A 263 11.17 -16.24 6.08
C ILE A 263 10.08 -16.12 5.01
N GLY A 264 9.63 -14.91 4.69
CA GLY A 264 8.51 -14.67 3.79
C GLY A 264 7.15 -14.72 4.50
N MET A 265 6.12 -14.20 3.86
CA MET A 265 4.77 -14.14 4.45
C MET A 265 4.10 -15.52 4.47
N LEU A 266 4.38 -16.38 3.48
CA LEU A 266 3.78 -17.72 3.34
C LEU A 266 3.90 -18.57 4.62
N TYR A 267 5.09 -18.61 5.20
CA TYR A 267 5.35 -19.38 6.43
C TYR A 267 5.17 -18.56 7.70
N ALA A 268 5.27 -17.23 7.62
CA ALA A 268 5.10 -16.38 8.79
C ALA A 268 3.66 -16.39 9.32
N THR A 269 2.66 -16.40 8.43
CA THR A 269 1.24 -16.37 8.80
C THR A 269 0.80 -17.57 9.66
N PRO A 270 1.02 -18.85 9.26
CA PRO A 270 0.62 -19.98 10.10
C PRO A 270 1.37 -20.05 11.43
N ILE A 271 2.65 -19.64 11.47
CA ILE A 271 3.43 -19.60 12.72
C ILE A 271 2.84 -18.55 13.67
N PHE A 272 2.49 -17.39 13.16
CA PHE A 272 1.81 -16.35 13.94
C PHE A 272 0.47 -16.83 14.48
N VAL A 273 -0.36 -17.46 13.64
CA VAL A 273 -1.66 -18.01 14.05
C VAL A 273 -1.48 -19.10 15.11
N ALA A 274 -0.48 -19.96 14.98
CA ALA A 274 -0.16 -20.98 15.98
C ALA A 274 0.26 -20.36 17.32
N ALA A 275 1.13 -19.36 17.28
CA ALA A 275 1.58 -18.64 18.48
C ALA A 275 0.42 -17.91 19.17
N TRP A 276 -0.46 -17.27 18.38
CA TRP A 276 -1.66 -16.62 18.88
C TRP A 276 -2.64 -17.63 19.49
N ALA A 277 -2.92 -18.75 18.82
CA ALA A 277 -3.84 -19.78 19.32
C ALA A 277 -3.33 -20.40 20.63
N LEU A 278 -2.02 -20.61 20.75
CA LEU A 278 -1.39 -21.10 21.97
C LEU A 278 -1.47 -20.07 23.12
N TRP A 279 -1.27 -18.79 22.81
CA TRP A 279 -1.42 -17.70 23.78
C TRP A 279 -2.88 -17.55 24.26
N ALA A 280 -3.84 -17.62 23.33
CA ALA A 280 -5.27 -17.60 23.61
C ALA A 280 -5.78 -18.89 24.29
N ARG A 281 -4.89 -19.86 24.54
CA ARG A 281 -5.21 -21.18 25.14
C ARG A 281 -6.37 -21.87 24.42
N MET A 282 -6.40 -21.72 23.11
CA MET A 282 -7.45 -22.32 22.29
C MET A 282 -7.35 -23.85 22.34
N ASP A 283 -8.50 -24.52 22.29
CA ASP A 283 -8.53 -25.97 22.14
C ASP A 283 -7.65 -26.42 20.97
N ALA A 284 -6.87 -27.49 21.17
CA ALA A 284 -5.85 -27.89 20.23
C ALA A 284 -6.41 -28.26 18.85
N ALA A 285 -7.63 -28.82 18.78
CA ALA A 285 -8.27 -29.15 17.52
C ALA A 285 -8.68 -27.88 16.77
N ARG A 286 -9.29 -26.91 17.48
CA ARG A 286 -9.68 -25.60 16.91
C ARG A 286 -8.46 -24.78 16.46
N GLY A 287 -7.42 -24.72 17.31
CA GLY A 287 -6.16 -24.05 16.99
C GLY A 287 -5.46 -24.69 15.79
N GLY A 288 -5.40 -26.02 15.74
CA GLY A 288 -4.86 -26.76 14.60
C GLY A 288 -5.61 -26.46 13.29
N ALA A 289 -6.95 -26.46 13.33
CA ALA A 289 -7.78 -26.12 12.17
C ALA A 289 -7.52 -24.69 11.68
N LEU A 290 -7.38 -23.71 12.58
CA LEU A 290 -7.05 -22.33 12.22
C LEU A 290 -5.67 -22.19 11.58
N VAL A 291 -4.66 -22.91 12.09
CA VAL A 291 -3.32 -22.91 11.51
C VAL A 291 -3.35 -23.45 10.08
N VAL A 292 -4.00 -24.60 9.86
CA VAL A 292 -4.16 -25.19 8.53
C VAL A 292 -4.91 -24.26 7.59
N LEU A 293 -6.00 -23.64 8.05
CA LEU A 293 -6.78 -22.69 7.27
C LEU A 293 -5.94 -21.46 6.89
N SER A 294 -5.19 -20.90 7.84
CA SER A 294 -4.33 -19.73 7.59
C SER A 294 -3.23 -20.03 6.59
N PHE A 295 -2.68 -21.24 6.61
CA PHE A 295 -1.71 -21.70 5.63
C PHE A 295 -2.34 -21.84 4.25
N ALA A 296 -3.53 -22.44 4.15
CA ALA A 296 -4.25 -22.57 2.88
C ALA A 296 -4.54 -21.20 2.25
N VAL A 297 -4.94 -20.21 3.06
CA VAL A 297 -5.14 -18.83 2.59
C VAL A 297 -3.84 -18.20 2.13
N ALA A 298 -2.76 -18.30 2.91
CA ALA A 298 -1.45 -17.77 2.52
C ALA A 298 -0.93 -18.41 1.22
N TYR A 299 -1.15 -19.72 1.06
CA TYR A 299 -0.81 -20.46 -0.16
C TYR A 299 -1.65 -20.04 -1.36
N ALA A 300 -2.95 -19.79 -1.19
CA ALA A 300 -3.79 -19.24 -2.25
C ALA A 300 -3.29 -17.84 -2.70
N PHE A 301 -2.83 -17.00 -1.78
CA PHE A 301 -2.23 -15.71 -2.12
C PHE A 301 -0.91 -15.86 -2.88
N TYR A 302 -0.08 -16.84 -2.51
CA TYR A 302 1.13 -17.19 -3.23
C TYR A 302 0.81 -17.61 -4.68
N ASP A 303 -0.16 -18.53 -4.87
CA ASP A 303 -0.57 -19.02 -6.20
C ASP A 303 -1.25 -17.93 -7.07
N LEU A 304 -2.00 -17.01 -6.46
CA LEU A 304 -2.81 -16.02 -7.20
C LEU A 304 -2.13 -14.69 -7.47
N ILE A 305 -1.28 -14.21 -6.56
CA ILE A 305 -0.69 -12.87 -6.65
C ILE A 305 0.70 -12.96 -7.27
N GLN A 306 1.71 -13.36 -6.49
CA GLN A 306 3.12 -13.38 -6.88
C GLN A 306 3.93 -14.32 -5.99
N ASP A 307 4.86 -15.05 -6.61
CA ASP A 307 5.74 -16.02 -5.94
C ASP A 307 6.69 -15.35 -4.92
N ASP A 308 6.97 -14.06 -5.09
CA ASP A 308 7.84 -13.25 -4.23
C ASP A 308 7.39 -13.22 -2.75
N ILE A 309 6.14 -13.57 -2.47
CA ILE A 309 5.57 -13.61 -1.11
C ILE A 309 6.24 -14.69 -0.25
N ALA A 310 6.83 -15.72 -0.86
CA ALA A 310 7.54 -16.80 -0.16
C ALA A 310 8.98 -16.44 0.25
N VAL A 311 9.56 -15.37 -0.33
CA VAL A 311 10.97 -15.03 -0.11
C VAL A 311 11.14 -14.16 1.13
N GLY A 312 11.98 -14.60 2.07
CA GLY A 312 12.42 -13.77 3.17
C GLY A 312 13.35 -12.65 2.71
N TRP A 313 12.90 -11.40 2.76
CA TRP A 313 13.68 -10.25 2.28
C TRP A 313 15.07 -10.10 2.95
N LEU A 314 15.19 -10.40 4.25
CA LEU A 314 16.45 -10.26 5.00
C LEU A 314 17.45 -11.39 4.73
N THR A 315 16.95 -12.60 4.47
CA THR A 315 17.77 -13.81 4.41
C THR A 315 17.99 -14.27 2.98
N GLY A 316 17.16 -13.81 2.03
CA GLY A 316 17.04 -14.39 0.69
C GLY A 316 16.61 -15.85 0.74
N TRP A 317 16.04 -16.30 1.87
CA TRP A 317 15.70 -17.70 2.04
C TRP A 317 14.40 -17.98 1.31
N GLU A 318 14.52 -18.83 0.29
CA GLU A 318 13.41 -19.48 -0.40
C GLU A 318 13.20 -20.84 0.23
N LEU A 319 12.12 -20.96 1.01
CA LEU A 319 11.65 -22.28 1.41
C LEU A 319 10.97 -22.93 0.20
N PRO A 320 11.30 -24.21 -0.10
CA PRO A 320 10.67 -24.92 -1.18
C PRO A 320 9.16 -24.95 -0.97
N PRO A 321 8.36 -24.68 -2.02
CA PRO A 321 6.92 -24.63 -1.89
C PRO A 321 6.35 -25.98 -1.42
N PRO A 322 5.12 -26.00 -0.91
CA PRO A 322 4.59 -27.16 -0.18
C PRO A 322 4.51 -28.42 -1.02
N ASP A 323 4.30 -28.30 -2.33
CA ASP A 323 4.34 -29.38 -3.31
C ASP A 323 5.73 -30.02 -3.39
N GLU A 324 6.80 -29.23 -3.44
CA GLU A 324 8.18 -29.73 -3.37
C GLU A 324 8.48 -30.38 -2.00
N LEU A 325 8.00 -29.80 -0.90
CA LEU A 325 8.14 -30.39 0.44
C LEU A 325 7.40 -31.73 0.55
N LEU A 326 6.21 -31.84 -0.03
CA LEU A 326 5.43 -33.08 -0.04
C LEU A 326 6.10 -34.15 -0.90
N GLU A 327 6.66 -33.76 -2.05
CA GLU A 327 7.49 -34.64 -2.88
C GLU A 327 8.73 -35.12 -2.12
N LEU A 328 9.42 -34.22 -1.41
CA LEU A 328 10.58 -34.53 -0.58
C LEU A 328 10.23 -35.48 0.58
N LEU A 329 9.02 -35.34 1.15
CA LEU A 329 8.49 -36.21 2.20
C LEU A 329 7.97 -37.55 1.67
N GLY A 330 7.99 -37.78 0.35
CA GLY A 330 7.48 -39.00 -0.28
C GLY A 330 5.97 -39.17 -0.16
N LEU A 331 5.24 -38.09 0.16
CA LEU A 331 3.79 -38.08 0.12
C LEU A 331 3.38 -38.00 -1.35
N SER A 332 2.76 -39.07 -1.85
CA SER A 332 2.42 -39.28 -3.26
C SER A 332 1.77 -38.03 -3.89
N ALA A 333 2.08 -37.74 -5.15
CA ALA A 333 1.51 -36.63 -5.95
C ALA A 333 -0.03 -36.47 -5.81
N HIS A 334 -0.76 -37.55 -5.57
CA HIS A 334 -2.19 -37.52 -5.30
C HIS A 334 -2.61 -36.73 -4.06
N ALA A 335 -1.76 -36.64 -3.03
CA ALA A 335 -2.02 -35.82 -1.85
C ALA A 335 -1.86 -34.32 -2.17
N ALA A 336 -0.88 -33.97 -2.99
CA ALA A 336 -0.68 -32.60 -3.47
C ALA A 336 -1.85 -32.16 -4.37
N ASP A 337 -2.28 -33.01 -5.31
CA ASP A 337 -3.45 -32.75 -6.16
C ASP A 337 -4.73 -32.56 -5.32
N ALA A 338 -4.96 -33.43 -4.33
CA ALA A 338 -6.12 -33.32 -3.45
C ALA A 338 -6.11 -32.03 -2.64
N LEU A 339 -4.95 -31.61 -2.13
CA LEU A 339 -4.78 -30.36 -1.39
C LEU A 339 -5.03 -29.15 -2.30
N GLY A 340 -4.45 -29.15 -3.51
CA GLY A 340 -4.64 -28.08 -4.49
C GLY A 340 -6.11 -27.92 -4.91
N ILE A 341 -6.82 -29.03 -5.13
CA ILE A 341 -8.26 -29.03 -5.44
C ILE A 341 -9.05 -28.48 -4.24
N ALA A 342 -8.74 -28.90 -3.02
CA ALA A 342 -9.41 -28.43 -1.82
C ALA A 342 -9.21 -26.92 -1.59
N VAL A 343 -8.00 -26.41 -1.79
CA VAL A 343 -7.69 -24.97 -1.68
C VAL A 343 -8.45 -24.18 -2.74
N ARG A 344 -8.40 -24.61 -4.00
CA ARG A 344 -9.14 -23.94 -5.09
C ARG A 344 -10.65 -23.93 -4.86
N ALA A 345 -11.20 -25.04 -4.36
CA ALA A 345 -12.62 -25.12 -4.00
C ALA A 345 -12.96 -24.17 -2.84
N ALA A 346 -12.11 -24.07 -1.82
CA ALA A 346 -12.31 -23.14 -0.71
C ALA A 346 -12.25 -21.68 -1.17
N VAL A 347 -11.35 -21.33 -2.09
CA VAL A 347 -11.25 -19.98 -2.67
C VAL A 347 -12.49 -19.62 -3.48
N ILE A 348 -13.10 -20.56 -4.20
CA ILE A 348 -14.34 -20.29 -4.97
C ILE A 348 -15.55 -20.04 -4.05
N VAL A 349 -15.52 -20.61 -2.84
CA VAL A 349 -16.63 -20.50 -1.87
C VAL A 349 -16.53 -19.22 -1.01
N LEU A 350 -15.33 -18.66 -0.87
CA LEU A 350 -15.05 -17.38 -0.19
C LEU A 350 -15.34 -16.18 -1.10
#